data_AF-A0A2N6JEY6-F1
#
_entry.id   AF-A0A2N6JEY6-F1
#
_cell.length_a   1.000
_cell.length_b   1.000
_cell.length_c   1.000
_cell.angle_alpha   90.00
_cell.angle_beta   90.00
_cell.angle_gamma   90.00
#
_symmetry.space_group_name_H-M   'P 1'
#
loop_
_entity.id
_entity.type
_entity.pdbx_description
1 polymer ?
#
loop_
_entity_poly.entity_id
_entity_poly.type
_entity_poly.pdbx_seq_one_letter_code
_entity_poly.pdbx_strand_id
1 'polypeptide(L)'
;MNTIHNTYVGSLLADAAYIDLDKDMDAGKMVAVLKKRMDTDQAKFIAVNFEVIASENKRDIPLPGSCFDATVWRGRAGRVYAGEVYVSFRGTQAQDGGAGIEADVDLASRGVGYNQLRDMVNWWMRITGKPGDLVKQLKVETIASSPLANNYTFAADSPVVATGELYGQVSTIAGVNALSLGGCLFAAFTHLLEANLLAATTFNSADTSNVTGDGANQDTRGA
;
A
#
# COMPACT_ATOMS: atom_id res chain seq x y z
N MET A 1 -6.91 -4.02 24.22
CA MET A 1 -7.55 -3.03 23.32
C MET A 1 -8.64 -3.76 22.54
N ASN A 2 -9.88 -3.24 22.49
CA ASN A 2 -11.04 -3.97 21.96
C ASN A 2 -10.96 -4.04 20.42
N THR A 3 -11.13 -5.22 19.83
CA THR A 3 -11.11 -5.47 18.38
C THR A 3 -11.96 -4.47 17.60
N ILE A 4 -13.12 -4.06 18.13
CA ILE A 4 -14.01 -3.08 17.50
C ILE A 4 -13.32 -1.72 17.31
N HIS A 5 -12.52 -1.30 18.28
CA HIS A 5 -11.83 -0.01 18.24
C HIS A 5 -10.75 0.02 17.16
N ASN A 6 -9.96 -1.07 17.08
CA ASN A 6 -8.91 -1.19 16.08
C ASN A 6 -9.50 -1.26 14.65
N THR A 7 -10.60 -2.00 14.46
CA THR A 7 -11.31 -2.05 13.18
C THR A 7 -11.88 -0.68 12.79
N TYR A 8 -12.46 0.06 13.74
CA TYR A 8 -12.98 1.40 13.47
C TYR A 8 -11.88 2.37 13.03
N VAL A 9 -10.76 2.43 13.76
CA VAL A 9 -9.61 3.27 13.39
C VAL A 9 -9.04 2.86 12.04
N GLY A 10 -8.87 1.55 11.82
CA GLY A 10 -8.40 1.02 10.55
C GLY A 10 -9.30 1.43 9.38
N SER A 11 -10.62 1.42 9.55
CA SER A 11 -11.57 1.86 8.53
C SER A 11 -11.45 3.36 8.23
N LEU A 12 -11.28 4.19 9.25
CA LEU A 12 -11.11 5.63 9.10
C LEU A 12 -9.81 5.97 8.37
N LEU A 13 -8.70 5.32 8.74
CA LEU A 13 -7.40 5.53 8.11
C LEU A 13 -7.34 4.98 6.68
N ALA A 14 -8.09 3.91 6.38
CA ALA A 14 -8.23 3.40 5.02
C ALA A 14 -9.03 4.36 4.13
N ASP A 15 -10.15 4.89 4.62
CA ASP A 15 -10.95 5.89 3.90
C ASP A 15 -10.18 7.20 3.69
N ALA A 16 -9.42 7.64 4.70
CA ALA A 16 -8.55 8.80 4.63
C ALA A 16 -7.48 8.71 3.54
N ALA A 17 -6.95 7.52 3.25
CA ALA A 17 -5.87 7.33 2.27
C ALA A 17 -6.30 7.57 0.81
N TYR A 18 -7.59 7.76 0.54
CA TYR A 18 -8.11 8.09 -0.79
C TYR A 18 -8.11 9.60 -1.11
N ILE A 19 -7.31 10.37 -0.37
CA ILE A 19 -7.03 11.75 -0.71
C ILE A 19 -5.53 11.98 -0.58
N ASP A 20 -4.98 12.85 -1.43
CA ASP A 20 -3.56 13.18 -1.41
C ASP A 20 -3.20 13.82 -0.05
N LEU A 21 -2.41 13.09 0.74
CA LEU A 21 -1.96 13.50 2.07
C LEU A 21 -0.44 13.52 2.10
N ASP A 22 0.15 14.51 2.76
CA ASP A 22 1.60 14.69 2.81
C ASP A 22 2.08 14.86 4.26
N LYS A 23 3.30 14.42 4.54
CA LYS A 23 3.93 14.53 5.86
C LYS A 23 4.07 15.97 6.37
N ASP A 24 4.13 16.94 5.48
CA ASP A 24 4.30 18.36 5.82
C ASP A 24 2.96 19.08 6.05
N MET A 25 1.85 18.32 6.06
CA MET A 25 0.51 18.86 6.27
C MET A 25 0.22 19.11 7.76
N ASP A 26 -0.08 20.37 8.10
CA ASP A 26 -0.56 20.71 9.44
C ASP A 26 -1.99 20.19 9.70
N ALA A 27 -2.36 20.11 10.98
CA ALA A 27 -3.65 19.57 11.38
C ALA A 27 -4.86 20.32 10.79
N GLY A 28 -4.75 21.64 10.58
CA GLY A 28 -5.83 22.45 10.00
C GLY A 28 -6.06 22.11 8.53
N LYS A 29 -4.97 22.02 7.76
CA LYS A 29 -5.01 21.57 6.36
C LYS A 29 -5.49 20.13 6.24
N MET A 30 -5.02 19.24 7.11
CA MET A 30 -5.45 17.85 7.14
C MET A 30 -6.96 17.72 7.34
N VAL A 31 -7.54 18.45 8.30
CA VAL A 31 -9.01 18.49 8.48
C VAL A 31 -9.71 19.00 7.22
N ALA A 32 -9.22 20.08 6.62
CA ALA A 32 -9.85 20.67 5.44
C ALA A 32 -9.86 19.72 4.23
N VAL A 33 -8.80 18.94 4.06
CA VAL A 33 -8.67 17.96 2.98
C VAL A 33 -9.53 16.72 3.28
N LEU A 34 -9.42 16.12 4.48
CA LEU A 34 -10.16 14.91 4.86
C LEU A 34 -11.69 15.10 4.80
N LYS A 35 -12.20 16.30 5.06
CA LYS A 35 -13.64 16.63 4.95
C LYS A 35 -14.25 16.38 3.57
N LYS A 36 -13.44 16.21 2.52
CA LYS A 36 -13.92 15.81 1.19
C LYS A 36 -14.35 14.34 1.12
N ARG A 37 -13.94 13.53 2.10
CA ARG A 37 -14.13 12.07 2.16
C ARG A 37 -14.98 11.64 3.35
N MET A 38 -14.83 12.31 4.49
CA MET A 38 -15.44 11.90 5.76
C MET A 38 -16.08 13.06 6.51
N ASP A 39 -16.84 12.74 7.55
CA ASP A 39 -17.47 13.75 8.41
C ASP A 39 -16.42 14.63 9.12
N THR A 40 -16.84 15.84 9.47
CA THR A 40 -16.00 16.81 10.17
C THR A 40 -15.37 16.26 11.45
N ASP A 41 -16.12 15.50 12.24
CA ASP A 41 -15.62 15.00 13.52
C ASP A 41 -14.66 13.81 13.33
N GLN A 42 -14.86 13.00 12.28
CA GLN A 42 -13.90 11.98 11.86
C GLN A 42 -12.59 12.62 11.38
N ALA A 43 -12.67 13.66 10.54
CA ALA A 43 -11.50 14.38 10.06
C ALA A 43 -10.68 15.01 11.21
N LYS A 44 -11.37 15.64 12.18
CA LYS A 44 -10.72 16.17 13.39
C LYS A 44 -10.10 15.05 14.23
N PHE A 45 -10.80 13.93 14.39
CA PHE A 45 -10.29 12.79 15.15
C PHE A 45 -8.96 12.30 14.55
N ILE A 46 -8.87 12.14 13.22
CA ILE A 46 -7.63 11.73 12.56
C ILE A 46 -6.54 12.79 12.79
N ALA A 47 -6.80 14.06 12.48
CA ALA A 47 -5.78 15.12 12.58
C ALA A 47 -5.24 15.35 14.01
N VAL A 48 -6.08 15.12 15.03
CA VAL A 48 -5.70 15.24 16.44
C VAL A 48 -4.84 14.07 16.91
N ASN A 49 -5.11 12.87 16.41
CA ASN A 49 -4.51 11.63 16.90
C ASN A 49 -3.35 11.13 16.05
N PHE A 50 -3.31 11.48 14.77
CA PHE A 50 -2.35 10.95 13.81
C PHE A 50 -1.64 12.06 13.03
N GLU A 51 -0.47 11.71 12.55
CA GLU A 51 0.30 12.46 11.56
C GLU A 51 0.72 11.54 10.42
N VAL A 52 0.92 12.12 9.24
CA VAL A 52 1.47 11.40 8.10
C VAL A 52 2.99 11.47 8.22
N ILE A 53 3.66 10.32 8.12
CA ILE A 53 5.13 10.24 8.20
C ILE A 53 5.76 9.84 6.86
N ALA A 54 4.98 9.22 5.97
CA ALA A 54 5.34 8.97 4.59
C ALA A 54 4.07 8.78 3.75
N SER A 55 4.14 9.08 2.46
CA SER A 55 3.03 8.91 1.53
C SER A 55 3.55 8.73 0.11
N GLU A 56 2.84 7.92 -0.68
CA GLU A 56 2.93 7.88 -2.13
C GLU A 56 1.57 8.35 -2.68
N ASN A 57 1.59 9.46 -3.44
CA ASN A 57 0.40 10.06 -4.06
C ASN A 57 0.66 10.26 -5.57
N LYS A 58 0.67 9.17 -6.34
CA LYS A 58 0.92 9.18 -7.78
C LYS A 58 -0.39 9.40 -8.55
N ARG A 59 -0.40 10.44 -9.38
CA ARG A 59 -1.44 10.63 -10.39
C ARG A 59 -1.01 9.95 -11.68
N ASP A 60 -1.73 8.91 -12.05
CA ASP A 60 -1.46 8.11 -13.25
C ASP A 60 -2.23 8.61 -14.47
N ILE A 61 -2.35 9.94 -14.59
CA ILE A 61 -2.91 10.59 -15.76
C ILE A 61 -1.85 11.54 -16.33
N PRO A 62 -1.49 11.43 -17.62
CA PRO A 62 -2.08 10.61 -18.69
C PRO A 62 -1.35 9.26 -18.95
N LEU A 63 -0.35 8.91 -18.14
CA LEU A 63 0.46 7.70 -18.33
C LEU A 63 -0.15 6.53 -17.56
N PRO A 64 -0.13 5.29 -18.09
CA PRO A 64 -0.58 4.12 -17.35
C PRO A 64 0.43 3.82 -16.23
N GLY A 65 0.26 4.47 -15.08
CA GLY A 65 0.91 4.04 -13.84
C GLY A 65 0.14 2.89 -13.21
N SER A 66 0.62 2.41 -12.07
CA SER A 66 0.05 1.23 -11.41
C SER A 66 -1.22 1.52 -10.61
N CYS A 67 -1.56 2.78 -10.37
CA CYS A 67 -2.54 3.25 -9.39
C CYS A 67 -2.17 2.89 -7.94
N PHE A 68 -0.88 2.65 -7.67
CA PHE A 68 -0.39 2.43 -6.31
C PHE A 68 -0.25 3.76 -5.57
N ASP A 69 -0.97 3.86 -4.47
CA ASP A 69 -0.91 4.96 -3.50
C ASP A 69 -0.94 4.39 -2.08
N ALA A 70 -0.21 5.03 -1.18
CA ALA A 70 -0.11 4.60 0.21
C ALA A 70 0.09 5.77 1.16
N THR A 71 -0.40 5.63 2.38
CA THR A 71 -0.15 6.59 3.48
C THR A 71 0.32 5.84 4.72
N VAL A 72 1.44 6.30 5.28
CA VAL A 72 1.95 5.82 6.57
C VAL A 72 1.63 6.85 7.63
N TRP A 73 0.90 6.39 8.64
CA TRP A 73 0.45 7.19 9.77
C TRP A 73 1.27 6.86 11.01
N ARG A 74 1.50 7.86 11.84
CA ARG A 74 2.00 7.70 13.21
C ARG A 74 1.02 8.35 14.17
N GLY A 75 0.67 7.66 15.24
CA GLY A 75 -0.09 8.29 16.31
C GLY A 75 0.77 9.33 17.05
N ARG A 76 0.21 10.52 17.25
CA ARG A 76 0.89 11.67 17.85
C ARG A 76 1.21 11.41 19.33
N ALA A 77 2.33 11.96 19.79
CA ALA A 77 2.72 11.90 21.20
C ALA A 77 1.62 12.47 22.12
N GLY A 78 1.41 11.82 23.27
CA GLY A 78 0.38 12.23 24.25
C GLY A 78 -1.07 11.95 23.83
N ARG A 79 -1.28 11.15 22.78
CA ARG A 79 -2.59 10.68 22.32
C ARG A 79 -2.77 9.19 22.52
N VAL A 80 -3.98 8.70 22.28
CA VAL A 80 -4.37 7.30 22.53
C VAL A 80 -3.54 6.30 21.71
N TYR A 81 -3.08 6.69 20.52
CA TYR A 81 -2.31 5.84 19.60
C TYR A 81 -0.82 6.23 19.54
N ALA A 82 -0.30 6.94 20.55
CA ALA A 82 1.03 7.54 20.49
C ALA A 82 2.12 6.53 20.09
N GLY A 83 2.85 6.81 19.01
CA GLY A 83 3.92 5.96 18.47
C GLY A 83 3.45 4.77 17.64
N GLU A 84 2.15 4.46 17.61
CA GLU A 84 1.62 3.39 16.77
C GLU A 84 1.69 3.78 15.30
N VAL A 85 2.19 2.86 14.46
CA VAL A 85 2.35 3.07 13.03
C VAL A 85 1.29 2.28 12.28
N TYR A 86 0.57 2.96 11.39
CA TYR A 86 -0.41 2.34 10.50
C TYR A 86 -0.03 2.56 9.06
N VAL A 87 -0.28 1.57 8.20
CA VAL A 87 -0.10 1.69 6.75
C VAL A 87 -1.46 1.53 6.09
N SER A 88 -1.86 2.53 5.31
CA SER A 88 -3.10 2.49 4.54
C SER A 88 -2.78 2.42 3.06
N PHE A 89 -3.27 1.37 2.38
CA PHE A 89 -3.18 1.26 0.92
C PHE A 89 -4.48 1.74 0.27
N ARG A 90 -4.32 2.63 -0.71
CA ARG A 90 -5.41 3.09 -1.57
C ARG A 90 -5.48 2.16 -2.78
N GLY A 91 -6.67 1.60 -3.03
CA GLY A 91 -6.94 0.87 -4.27
C GLY A 91 -7.23 1.83 -5.44
N THR A 92 -7.24 1.30 -6.67
CA THR A 92 -7.50 2.08 -7.89
C THR A 92 -8.81 2.88 -7.83
N GLN A 93 -8.76 4.17 -8.17
CA GLN A 93 -9.94 5.01 -8.33
C GLN A 93 -10.07 5.49 -9.79
N ALA A 94 -11.32 5.67 -10.26
CA ALA A 94 -11.60 6.10 -11.62
C ALA A 94 -10.91 7.43 -12.00
N GLN A 95 -10.75 8.32 -11.01
CA GLN A 95 -10.10 9.63 -11.17
C GLN A 95 -8.55 9.57 -11.26
N ASP A 96 -7.94 8.43 -10.96
CA ASP A 96 -6.49 8.20 -11.07
C ASP A 96 -6.14 7.29 -12.25
N GLY A 97 -7.01 7.25 -13.28
CA GLY A 97 -6.84 6.40 -14.46
C GLY A 97 -7.56 5.04 -14.36
N GLY A 98 -8.32 4.79 -13.29
CA GLY A 98 -9.07 3.55 -13.08
C GLY A 98 -10.44 3.46 -13.76
N ALA A 99 -10.82 4.43 -14.59
CA ALA A 99 -12.14 4.45 -15.23
C ALA A 99 -12.28 3.24 -16.18
N GLY A 100 -13.16 2.30 -15.84
CA GLY A 100 -13.36 1.06 -16.59
C GLY A 100 -12.65 -0.17 -16.02
N ILE A 101 -11.96 -0.06 -14.89
CA ILE A 101 -11.38 -1.19 -14.15
C ILE A 101 -12.44 -1.71 -13.16
N GLU A 102 -13.53 -2.29 -13.67
CA GLU A 102 -14.71 -2.69 -12.86
C GLU A 102 -14.76 -4.18 -12.47
N ALA A 103 -13.70 -4.96 -12.65
CA ALA A 103 -13.69 -6.35 -12.16
C ALA A 103 -12.30 -6.83 -11.76
N ASP A 104 -12.25 -7.59 -10.66
CA ASP A 104 -11.10 -8.36 -10.18
C ASP A 104 -10.42 -9.18 -11.30
N VAL A 105 -11.20 -9.58 -12.33
CA VAL A 105 -10.77 -10.39 -13.48
C VAL A 105 -10.05 -9.58 -14.57
N ASP A 106 -10.39 -8.30 -14.79
CA ASP A 106 -9.74 -7.46 -15.81
C ASP A 106 -8.36 -6.95 -15.32
N LEU A 107 -8.17 -6.94 -13.99
CA LEU A 107 -6.93 -6.52 -13.32
C LEU A 107 -5.83 -7.60 -13.35
N ALA A 108 -6.21 -8.86 -13.13
CA ALA A 108 -5.28 -9.99 -13.14
C ALA A 108 -4.76 -10.31 -14.54
N SER A 109 -5.58 -10.13 -15.58
CA SER A 109 -5.25 -10.45 -16.98
C SER A 109 -4.37 -9.40 -17.68
N ARG A 110 -4.35 -8.15 -17.18
CA ARG A 110 -3.63 -7.01 -17.78
C ARG A 110 -2.31 -6.63 -17.10
N GLY A 111 -1.91 -7.33 -16.03
CA GLY A 111 -0.64 -7.06 -15.32
C GLY A 111 -0.70 -5.87 -14.36
N VAL A 112 -1.89 -5.30 -14.11
CA VAL A 112 -2.08 -4.17 -13.20
C VAL A 112 -1.70 -4.57 -11.77
N GLY A 113 -2.11 -5.77 -11.32
CA GLY A 113 -1.71 -6.29 -10.01
C GLY A 113 -0.19 -6.46 -9.85
N TYR A 114 0.51 -6.91 -10.90
CA TYR A 114 1.98 -7.04 -10.87
C TYR A 114 2.65 -5.67 -10.75
N ASN A 115 2.18 -4.67 -11.50
CA ASN A 115 2.73 -3.32 -11.43
C ASN A 115 2.48 -2.64 -10.07
N GLN A 116 1.29 -2.85 -9.48
CA GLN A 116 0.95 -2.35 -8.14
C GLN A 116 1.85 -2.96 -7.07
N LEU A 117 2.05 -4.28 -7.11
CA LEU A 117 2.93 -4.98 -6.18
C LEU A 117 4.39 -4.55 -6.33
N ARG A 118 4.88 -4.43 -7.58
CA ARG A 118 6.21 -3.90 -7.86
C ARG A 118 6.38 -2.53 -7.21
N ASP A 119 5.46 -1.60 -7.46
CA ASP A 119 5.57 -0.23 -6.98
C ASP A 119 5.47 -0.13 -5.45
N MET A 120 4.60 -0.94 -4.83
CA MET A 120 4.51 -1.05 -3.38
C MET A 120 5.83 -1.52 -2.77
N VAL A 121 6.40 -2.61 -3.27
CA VAL A 121 7.65 -3.17 -2.74
C VAL A 121 8.81 -2.19 -2.95
N ASN A 122 8.91 -1.63 -4.15
CA ASN A 122 9.97 -0.68 -4.50
C ASN A 122 9.92 0.58 -3.63
N TRP A 123 8.73 1.15 -3.45
CA TRP A 123 8.51 2.30 -2.58
C TRP A 123 8.85 1.96 -1.13
N TRP A 124 8.33 0.85 -0.61
CA TRP A 124 8.57 0.45 0.77
C TRP A 124 10.06 0.23 1.07
N MET A 125 10.79 -0.47 0.18
CA MET A 125 12.24 -0.67 0.33
C MET A 125 12.99 0.66 0.32
N ARG A 126 12.58 1.62 -0.51
CA ARG A 126 13.24 2.92 -0.64
C ARG A 126 13.07 3.79 0.61
N ILE A 127 11.86 3.84 1.17
CA ILE A 127 11.57 4.68 2.34
C ILE A 127 12.03 4.06 3.65
N THR A 128 12.18 2.73 3.73
CA THR A 128 12.64 2.03 4.95
C THR A 128 14.13 1.72 4.95
N GLY A 129 14.78 1.71 3.78
CA GLY A 129 16.21 1.48 3.64
C GLY A 129 17.05 2.58 4.29
N LYS A 130 18.28 2.23 4.69
CA LYS A 130 19.22 3.18 5.28
C LYS A 130 19.52 4.30 4.26
N PRO A 131 19.36 5.58 4.61
CA PRO A 131 19.60 6.69 3.69
C PRO A 131 20.99 6.60 3.05
N GLY A 132 21.04 6.67 1.72
CA GLY A 132 22.29 6.60 0.95
C GLY A 132 22.72 5.19 0.53
N ASP A 133 22.15 4.12 1.13
CA ASP A 133 22.44 2.75 0.70
C ASP A 133 21.64 2.40 -0.57
N LEU A 134 22.17 1.47 -1.36
CA LEU A 134 21.45 0.90 -2.51
C LEU A 134 20.46 -0.15 -2.02
N VAL A 135 19.19 0.01 -2.39
CA VAL A 135 18.13 -0.97 -2.13
C VAL A 135 17.74 -1.71 -3.41
N LYS A 136 17.41 -2.98 -3.24
CA LYS A 136 16.92 -3.83 -4.34
C LYS A 136 15.62 -3.27 -4.88
N GLN A 137 15.39 -3.45 -6.18
CA GLN A 137 14.15 -3.08 -6.85
C GLN A 137 13.65 -4.26 -7.68
N LEU A 138 12.36 -4.26 -7.94
CA LEU A 138 11.67 -5.21 -8.80
C LEU A 138 11.25 -4.52 -10.09
N LYS A 139 11.21 -5.30 -11.18
CA LYS A 139 10.50 -4.99 -12.42
C LYS A 139 9.53 -6.12 -12.75
N VAL A 140 8.55 -5.80 -13.58
CA VAL A 140 7.59 -6.78 -14.13
C VAL A 140 8.03 -7.13 -15.54
N GLU A 141 8.21 -8.42 -15.82
CA GLU A 141 8.54 -8.92 -17.15
C GLU A 141 7.39 -9.75 -17.71
N THR A 142 7.11 -9.60 -19.01
CA THR A 142 6.18 -10.47 -19.72
C THR A 142 6.91 -11.70 -20.20
N ILE A 143 6.55 -12.88 -19.66
CA ILE A 143 7.20 -14.16 -19.99
C ILE A 143 6.46 -14.93 -21.08
N ALA A 144 5.18 -14.65 -21.28
CA ALA A 144 4.44 -15.12 -22.44
C ALA A 144 3.33 -14.12 -22.79
N SER A 145 3.19 -13.82 -24.08
CA SER A 145 2.12 -12.97 -24.58
C SER A 145 1.07 -13.83 -25.27
N SER A 146 -0.21 -13.61 -24.97
CA SER A 146 -1.34 -14.22 -25.68
C SER A 146 -2.39 -13.15 -26.00
N PRO A 147 -3.16 -13.32 -27.10
CA PRO A 147 -4.26 -12.42 -27.43
C PRO A 147 -5.34 -12.28 -26.34
N LEU A 148 -5.40 -13.23 -25.39
CA LEU A 148 -6.40 -13.26 -24.32
C LEU A 148 -5.86 -12.76 -22.97
N ALA A 149 -4.60 -13.02 -22.65
CA ALA A 149 -3.95 -12.58 -21.41
C ALA A 149 -2.43 -12.72 -21.53
N ASN A 150 -1.68 -11.82 -20.89
CA ASN A 150 -0.24 -11.95 -20.76
C ASN A 150 0.10 -12.66 -19.46
N ASN A 151 1.17 -13.47 -19.47
CA ASN A 151 1.77 -14.02 -18.27
C ASN A 151 2.94 -13.13 -17.85
N TYR A 152 2.96 -12.77 -16.57
CA TYR A 152 3.95 -11.87 -15.98
C TYR A 152 4.79 -12.59 -14.94
N THR A 153 6.00 -12.10 -14.72
CA THR A 153 6.84 -12.49 -13.59
C THR A 153 7.55 -11.27 -13.00
N PHE A 154 8.08 -11.43 -11.79
CA PHE A 154 8.97 -10.45 -11.19
C PHE A 154 10.43 -10.79 -11.47
N ALA A 155 11.20 -9.78 -11.83
CA ALA A 155 12.65 -9.87 -11.96
C ALA A 155 13.32 -8.75 -11.19
N ALA A 156 14.60 -8.93 -10.86
CA ALA A 156 15.40 -7.87 -10.26
C ALA A 156 15.56 -6.71 -11.25
N ASP A 157 15.38 -5.48 -10.76
CA ASP A 157 15.71 -4.26 -11.48
C ASP A 157 16.97 -3.60 -10.91
N SER A 158 17.44 -2.55 -11.57
CA SER A 158 18.56 -1.73 -11.12
C SER A 158 18.27 -1.19 -9.71
N PRO A 159 19.19 -1.37 -8.75
CA PRO A 159 18.99 -0.86 -7.41
C PRO A 159 18.95 0.67 -7.41
N VAL A 160 18.23 1.24 -6.46
CA VAL A 160 18.11 2.69 -6.28
C VAL A 160 18.61 3.11 -4.90
N VAL A 161 18.98 4.38 -4.76
CA VAL A 161 19.38 4.94 -3.47
C VAL A 161 18.16 5.09 -2.56
N ALA A 162 18.24 4.53 -1.37
CA ALA A 162 17.21 4.69 -0.34
C ALA A 162 17.12 6.13 0.15
N THR A 163 15.90 6.60 0.32
CA THR A 163 15.57 7.91 0.88
C THR A 163 15.44 7.86 2.41
N GLY A 164 14.98 6.73 2.94
CA GLY A 164 15.02 6.42 4.36
C GLY A 164 14.13 7.28 5.25
N GLU A 165 13.01 7.78 4.74
CA GLU A 165 12.00 8.54 5.49
C GLU A 165 11.51 7.80 6.74
N LEU A 166 11.53 6.47 6.73
CA LEU A 166 11.11 5.59 7.83
C LEU A 166 12.27 4.81 8.46
N TYR A 167 13.52 4.99 7.98
CA TYR A 167 14.67 4.25 8.47
C TYR A 167 14.89 4.46 9.97
N GLY A 168 14.92 3.37 10.73
CA GLY A 168 15.09 3.40 12.19
C GLY A 168 13.89 3.96 12.96
N GLN A 169 12.77 4.26 12.30
CA GLN A 169 11.58 4.83 12.94
C GLN A 169 10.40 3.87 13.05
N VAL A 170 10.40 2.77 12.29
CA VAL A 170 9.32 1.79 12.27
C VAL A 170 9.91 0.42 12.60
N SER A 171 9.70 -0.03 13.83
CA SER A 171 10.07 -1.39 14.28
C SER A 171 8.88 -2.35 14.27
N THR A 172 7.65 -1.82 14.34
CA THR A 172 6.41 -2.60 14.40
C THR A 172 5.30 -1.80 13.74
N ILE A 173 4.43 -2.49 12.98
CA ILE A 173 3.24 -1.89 12.36
C ILE A 173 2.02 -2.35 13.17
N ALA A 174 1.34 -1.37 13.77
CA ALA A 174 0.16 -1.58 14.59
C ALA A 174 -1.05 -2.02 13.76
N GLY A 175 -1.14 -1.54 12.51
CA GLY A 175 -2.20 -1.93 11.59
C GLY A 175 -1.84 -1.70 10.14
N VAL A 176 -2.09 -2.67 9.28
CA VAL A 176 -2.20 -2.43 7.83
C VAL A 176 -3.69 -2.43 7.49
N ASN A 177 -4.13 -1.41 6.76
CA ASN A 177 -5.51 -1.30 6.33
C ASN A 177 -5.58 -1.04 4.84
N ALA A 178 -6.56 -1.65 4.18
CA ALA A 178 -6.78 -1.40 2.77
C ALA A 178 -8.26 -1.49 2.43
N LEU A 179 -8.67 -0.74 1.40
CA LEU A 179 -10.04 -0.74 0.92
C LEU A 179 -10.07 -1.02 -0.60
N SER A 180 -11.09 -1.75 -1.07
CA SER A 180 -11.22 -2.16 -2.48
C SER A 180 -10.00 -3.00 -2.94
N LEU A 181 -9.46 -2.72 -4.13
CA LEU A 181 -8.27 -3.38 -4.68
C LEU A 181 -7.01 -3.28 -3.79
N GLY A 182 -6.96 -2.34 -2.83
CA GLY A 182 -5.87 -2.27 -1.86
C GLY A 182 -5.72 -3.56 -1.04
N GLY A 183 -6.76 -4.39 -0.96
CA GLY A 183 -6.68 -5.69 -0.30
C GLY A 183 -5.77 -6.73 -1.00
N CYS A 184 -5.52 -6.58 -2.31
CA CYS A 184 -4.51 -7.39 -3.01
C CYS A 184 -3.09 -7.00 -2.60
N LEU A 185 -2.84 -5.70 -2.46
CA LEU A 185 -1.57 -5.16 -1.97
C LEU A 185 -1.32 -5.59 -0.52
N PHE A 186 -2.38 -5.55 0.28
CA PHE A 186 -2.37 -5.94 1.68
C PHE A 186 -1.84 -7.38 1.88
N ALA A 187 -2.34 -8.37 1.14
CA ALA A 187 -1.91 -9.76 1.31
C ALA A 187 -0.40 -9.92 1.05
N ALA A 188 0.10 -9.40 -0.08
CA ALA A 188 1.53 -9.45 -0.39
C ALA A 188 2.40 -8.63 0.59
N PHE A 189 1.89 -7.50 1.08
CA PHE A 189 2.59 -6.68 2.06
C PHE A 189 2.71 -7.36 3.42
N THR A 190 1.68 -8.09 3.85
CA THR A 190 1.77 -8.88 5.09
C THR A 190 2.82 -9.99 5.01
N HIS A 191 2.98 -10.62 3.84
CA HIS A 191 4.08 -11.56 3.58
C HIS A 191 5.47 -10.91 3.59
N LEU A 192 5.60 -9.70 3.04
CA LEU A 192 6.86 -8.94 3.11
C LEU A 192 7.30 -8.63 4.56
N LEU A 193 6.34 -8.51 5.47
CA LEU A 193 6.54 -8.04 6.83
C LEU A 193 6.63 -9.16 7.89
N GLU A 194 6.74 -10.43 7.48
CA GLU A 194 6.53 -11.73 8.17
C GLU A 194 6.97 -11.94 9.66
N ALA A 195 7.30 -10.90 10.44
CA ALA A 195 7.41 -10.91 11.90
C ALA A 195 7.00 -9.61 12.64
N ASN A 196 6.60 -8.52 11.94
CA ASN A 196 6.49 -7.16 12.52
C ASN A 196 5.08 -6.52 12.46
N LEU A 197 4.02 -7.31 12.26
CA LEU A 197 2.64 -6.84 12.09
C LEU A 197 1.72 -7.30 13.24
N LEU A 198 1.02 -6.36 13.87
CA LEU A 198 0.13 -6.65 15.01
C LEU A 198 -1.34 -6.86 14.62
N ALA A 199 -1.83 -6.13 13.62
CA ALA A 199 -3.19 -6.28 13.11
C ALA A 199 -3.25 -5.96 11.62
N ALA A 200 -4.19 -6.57 10.92
CA ALA A 200 -4.29 -6.49 9.48
C ALA A 200 -5.78 -6.56 9.12
N THR A 201 -6.33 -5.52 8.49
CA THR A 201 -7.77 -5.46 8.14
C THR A 201 -7.99 -4.98 6.71
N THR A 202 -8.79 -5.71 5.93
CA THR A 202 -9.24 -5.29 4.60
C THR A 202 -10.72 -4.96 4.61
N PHE A 203 -11.13 -3.94 3.85
CA PHE A 203 -12.54 -3.57 3.67
C PHE A 203 -12.91 -3.66 2.18
N ASN A 204 -13.91 -4.48 1.83
CA ASN A 204 -14.36 -4.68 0.44
C ASN A 204 -13.24 -5.13 -0.52
N SER A 205 -12.40 -6.09 -0.11
CA SER A 205 -11.19 -6.54 -0.83
C SER A 205 -11.49 -7.31 -2.12
N ALA A 206 -10.66 -7.08 -3.15
CA ALA A 206 -10.45 -8.02 -4.26
C ALA A 206 -9.56 -9.22 -3.80
N ASP A 207 -9.67 -10.38 -4.45
CA ASP A 207 -8.90 -11.60 -4.14
C ASP A 207 -7.59 -11.69 -4.96
N THR A 208 -6.53 -12.31 -4.41
CA THR A 208 -5.18 -12.43 -5.02
C THR A 208 -4.93 -13.76 -5.74
N SER A 209 -5.97 -14.51 -6.10
CA SER A 209 -5.88 -15.91 -6.52
C SER A 209 -4.93 -16.24 -7.71
N ASN A 210 -4.38 -15.24 -8.41
CA ASN A 210 -3.43 -15.41 -9.52
C ASN A 210 -2.00 -14.86 -9.27
N VAL A 211 -1.62 -14.54 -8.03
CA VAL A 211 -0.25 -14.10 -7.68
C VAL A 211 0.48 -15.20 -6.90
N THR A 212 0.66 -16.37 -7.52
CA THR A 212 1.58 -17.39 -7.01
C THR A 212 2.92 -17.28 -7.74
N GLY A 213 3.98 -17.04 -6.98
CA GLY A 213 5.36 -17.07 -7.48
C GLY A 213 5.90 -18.50 -7.51
N ASP A 214 5.36 -19.36 -8.36
CA ASP A 214 5.98 -20.67 -8.63
C ASP A 214 7.03 -20.53 -9.73
N GLY A 215 8.18 -20.01 -9.31
CA GLY A 215 9.37 -19.84 -10.12
C GLY A 215 10.64 -20.27 -9.40
N ALA A 216 10.63 -21.37 -8.62
CA ALA A 216 11.87 -22.01 -8.14
C ALA A 216 11.64 -23.40 -7.53
N ASN A 217 11.53 -24.44 -8.37
CA ASN A 217 12.30 -25.70 -8.33
C ASN A 217 11.53 -26.81 -9.06
N GLN A 218 11.99 -27.13 -10.27
CA GLN A 218 12.03 -28.54 -10.62
C GLN A 218 13.16 -29.17 -9.79
N ASP A 219 12.84 -30.09 -8.90
CA ASP A 219 13.79 -31.14 -8.54
C ASP A 219 13.14 -32.52 -8.67
N THR A 220 13.70 -33.25 -9.63
CA THR A 220 13.69 -34.69 -9.81
C THR A 220 14.00 -35.47 -8.53
N ARG A 221 13.14 -36.42 -8.13
CA ARG A 221 13.50 -37.77 -7.58
C ARG A 221 12.27 -38.53 -7.02
N GLY A 222 12.04 -39.74 -7.57
CA GLY A 222 11.40 -40.95 -7.00
C GLY A 222 9.96 -40.84 -6.44
N ALA A 223 9.01 -41.73 -6.74
CA ALA A 223 9.05 -43.11 -7.19
C ALA A 223 7.82 -43.40 -8.08
#